data_AF-A0A7S3GJB8-F1
#
_entry.id   AF-A0A7S3GJB8-F1
#
_cell.length_a   1.000
_cell.length_b   1.000
_cell.length_c   1.000
_cell.angle_alpha   90.00
_cell.angle_beta   90.00
_cell.angle_gamma   90.00
#
_symmetry.space_group_name_H-M   'P 1'
#
loop_
_entity.id
_entity.type
_entity.pdbx_description
1 polymer ?
#
loop_
_entity_poly.entity_id
_entity_poly.type
_entity_poly.pdbx_seq_one_letter_code
_entity_poly.pdbx_strand_id
1 'polypeptide(L)'
;MGAEEKPLGHMRIMRLGEASVMPFLGGIAVVIDESPAGMVCIGFKKKGDATESAVYLRDNAGRYHFISTTFTNYFRLLLAHIGLPRWQLAFTPHGLDPLARQWLAFFLPDRLKMDEEVMVRGEEEERRKK
;
A
#
# COMPACT_ATOMS: atom_id res chain seq x y z
N MET A 1 22.73 24.61 14.81
CA MET A 1 22.77 23.15 14.63
C MET A 1 21.33 22.67 14.64
N GLY A 2 20.71 22.61 13.46
CA GLY A 2 19.32 22.16 13.32
C GLY A 2 19.23 20.67 13.59
N ALA A 3 18.37 20.27 14.51
CA ALA A 3 18.09 18.86 14.77
C ALA A 3 17.42 18.28 13.52
N GLU A 4 18.16 17.43 12.81
CA GLU A 4 17.60 16.58 11.76
C GLU A 4 16.79 15.49 12.48
N GLU A 5 15.50 15.77 12.70
CA GLU A 5 14.55 14.74 13.08
C GLU A 5 14.47 13.74 11.93
N LYS A 6 15.20 12.64 12.03
CA LYS A 6 14.99 11.45 11.19
C LYS A 6 13.74 10.75 11.71
N PRO A 7 12.59 10.84 11.03
CA PRO A 7 11.42 10.11 11.46
C PRO A 7 11.70 8.62 11.31
N LEU A 8 11.40 7.86 12.35
CA LEU A 8 11.44 6.41 12.36
C LEU A 8 10.20 5.90 11.59
N GLY A 9 10.20 6.11 10.27
CA GLY A 9 9.08 5.79 9.38
C GLY A 9 8.74 6.93 8.43
N HIS A 10 8.38 6.58 7.20
CA HIS A 10 8.02 7.55 6.15
C HIS A 10 6.53 7.94 6.15
N MET A 11 5.77 7.52 7.16
CA MET A 11 4.35 7.82 7.26
C MET A 11 4.15 9.33 7.49
N ARG A 12 3.81 10.04 6.41
CA ARG A 12 3.45 11.46 6.44
C ARG A 12 1.96 11.60 6.15
N ILE A 13 1.22 12.14 7.12
CA ILE A 13 -0.14 12.62 6.87
C ILE A 13 -0.02 13.93 6.10
N MET A 14 -0.17 13.88 4.78
CA MET A 14 -0.14 15.08 3.95
C MET A 14 -1.37 15.96 4.21
N ARG A 15 -1.19 17.28 4.17
CA ARG A 15 -2.29 18.24 4.34
C ARG A 15 -3.23 18.14 3.14
N LEU A 16 -4.55 18.14 3.39
CA LEU A 16 -5.62 17.93 2.40
C LEU A 16 -5.56 18.83 1.13
N GLY A 17 -4.75 19.91 1.14
CA GLY A 17 -4.52 20.80 -0.02
C GLY A 17 -3.58 20.25 -1.10
N GLU A 18 -2.85 19.16 -0.83
CA GLU A 18 -2.00 18.44 -1.81
C GLU A 18 -2.67 17.12 -2.28
N ALA A 19 -4.00 17.03 -2.15
CA ALA A 19 -4.75 15.88 -2.62
C ALA A 19 -4.56 15.69 -4.13
N SER A 20 -3.84 14.63 -4.51
CA SER A 20 -3.80 14.15 -5.89
C SER A 20 -5.18 13.64 -6.27
N VAL A 21 -5.76 14.17 -7.34
CA VAL A 21 -6.98 13.62 -7.91
C VAL A 21 -6.63 12.27 -8.54
N MET A 22 -7.20 11.19 -8.03
CA MET A 22 -7.09 9.87 -8.64
C MET A 22 -7.90 9.87 -9.94
N PRO A 23 -7.27 9.86 -11.14
CA PRO A 23 -7.99 10.11 -12.40
C PRO A 23 -9.10 9.08 -12.67
N PHE A 24 -8.94 7.87 -12.13
CA PHE A 24 -9.84 6.75 -12.34
C PHE A 24 -11.00 6.64 -11.33
N LEU A 25 -10.94 7.36 -10.19
CA LEU A 25 -11.97 7.33 -9.16
C LEU A 25 -12.91 8.55 -9.18
N GLY A 26 -12.52 9.65 -9.84
CA GLY A 26 -13.32 10.88 -9.89
C GLY A 26 -13.61 11.47 -8.50
N GLY A 27 -12.73 11.20 -7.53
CA GLY A 27 -12.90 11.51 -6.12
C GLY A 27 -11.64 12.06 -5.47
N ILE A 28 -11.70 12.31 -4.17
CA ILE A 28 -10.58 12.86 -3.37
C ILE A 28 -9.72 11.68 -2.90
N ALA A 29 -8.40 11.83 -2.98
CA ALA A 29 -7.48 10.87 -2.37
C ALA A 29 -6.53 11.55 -1.38
N VAL A 30 -6.20 10.82 -0.32
CA VAL A 30 -5.26 11.24 0.72
C VAL A 30 -4.10 10.26 0.75
N VAL A 31 -2.87 10.78 0.72
CA VAL A 31 -1.66 9.96 0.86
C VAL A 31 -1.49 9.57 2.33
N ILE A 32 -1.32 8.28 2.58
CA ILE A 32 -1.13 7.68 3.91
C ILE A 32 0.37 7.46 4.18
N ASP A 33 1.10 6.98 3.19
CA ASP A 33 2.52 6.64 3.29
C ASP A 33 3.19 6.95 1.95
N GLU A 34 4.40 7.49 2.00
CA GLU A 34 5.17 7.84 0.81
C GLU A 34 6.58 7.27 0.95
N SER A 35 6.98 6.45 -0.01
CA SER A 35 8.30 5.84 -0.04
C SER A 35 8.91 5.97 -1.43
N PRO A 36 10.25 5.79 -1.57
CA PRO A 36 10.87 5.71 -2.88
C PRO A 36 10.35 4.57 -3.77
N ALA A 37 9.65 3.58 -3.20
CA ALA A 37 9.05 2.48 -3.95
C ALA A 37 7.62 2.78 -4.45
N GLY A 38 7.04 3.89 -4.00
CA GLY A 38 5.66 4.28 -4.32
C GLY A 38 4.96 4.92 -3.13
N MET A 39 3.71 5.33 -3.36
CA MET A 39 2.86 5.98 -2.37
C MET A 39 1.59 5.19 -2.11
N VAL A 40 1.23 5.04 -0.84
CA VAL A 40 -0.05 4.45 -0.43
C VAL A 40 -1.04 5.57 -0.22
N CYS A 41 -2.22 5.44 -0.82
CA CYS A 41 -3.26 6.46 -0.74
C CYS A 41 -4.62 5.81 -0.50
N ILE A 42 -5.48 6.53 0.21
CA ILE A 42 -6.90 6.21 0.35
C ILE A 42 -7.71 7.12 -0.56
N GLY A 43 -8.46 6.52 -1.48
CA GLY A 43 -9.42 7.21 -2.33
C GLY A 43 -10.81 7.14 -1.74
N PHE A 44 -11.54 8.25 -1.82
CA PHE A 44 -12.95 8.35 -1.45
C PHE A 44 -13.77 8.67 -2.70
N LYS A 45 -14.80 7.88 -2.95
CA LYS A 45 -15.75 8.07 -4.05
C LYS A 45 -17.16 8.16 -3.51
N LYS A 46 -17.88 9.20 -3.91
CA LYS A 46 -19.31 9.32 -3.61
C LYS A 46 -20.12 8.44 -4.55
N LYS A 47 -21.02 7.63 -3.99
CA LYS A 47 -21.94 6.76 -4.72
C LYS A 47 -23.34 6.92 -4.12
N GLY A 48 -24.12 7.82 -4.72
CA GLY A 48 -25.38 8.27 -4.12
C GLY A 48 -25.12 9.01 -2.81
N ASP A 49 -25.77 8.59 -1.73
CA ASP A 49 -25.59 9.14 -0.38
C ASP A 49 -24.45 8.47 0.41
N ALA A 50 -23.90 7.35 -0.10
CA ALA A 50 -22.81 6.64 0.55
C ALA A 50 -21.44 7.09 0.01
N THR A 51 -20.42 7.06 0.88
CA THR A 51 -19.03 7.28 0.51
C THR A 51 -18.31 5.93 0.53
N GLU A 52 -17.91 5.44 -0.63
CA GLU A 52 -17.02 4.29 -0.74
C GLU A 52 -15.58 4.77 -0.55
N SER A 53 -14.80 4.00 0.21
CA SER A 53 -13.35 4.22 0.34
C SER A 53 -12.60 3.01 -0.19
N ALA A 54 -11.35 3.19 -0.60
CA ALA A 54 -10.45 2.08 -0.90
C ALA A 54 -9.00 2.56 -0.81
N VAL A 55 -8.11 1.66 -0.43
CA VAL A 55 -6.68 1.92 -0.28
C VAL A 55 -5.92 1.28 -1.43
N TYR A 56 -5.05 2.08 -2.05
CA TYR A 56 -4.23 1.69 -3.20
C TYR A 56 -2.77 2.03 -2.94
N LEU A 57 -1.88 1.21 -3.47
CA LEU A 57 -0.48 1.53 -3.67
C LEU A 57 -0.29 2.01 -5.11
N ARG A 58 0.26 3.20 -5.28
CA ARG A 58 0.71 3.71 -6.57
C ARG A 58 2.20 3.41 -6.73
N ASP A 59 2.55 2.62 -7.73
CA ASP A 59 3.94 2.32 -8.06
C ASP A 59 4.63 3.52 -8.77
N ASN A 60 5.95 3.41 -8.95
CA ASN A 60 6.75 4.44 -9.63
C ASN A 60 6.42 4.58 -11.13
N ALA A 61 5.76 3.58 -11.74
CA ALA A 61 5.25 3.65 -13.11
C ALA A 61 3.87 4.35 -13.17
N GLY A 62 3.33 4.77 -12.02
CA GLY A 62 2.04 5.44 -11.90
C GLY A 62 0.83 4.49 -11.93
N ARG A 63 1.03 3.16 -11.87
CA ARG A 63 -0.05 2.18 -11.79
C ARG A 63 -0.52 2.02 -10.36
N TYR A 64 -1.82 1.79 -10.22
CA TYR A 64 -2.48 1.60 -8.94
C TYR A 64 -2.76 0.14 -8.67
N HIS A 65 -2.30 -0.34 -7.53
CA HIS A 65 -2.47 -1.69 -7.03
C HIS A 65 -3.42 -1.65 -5.85
N PHE A 66 -4.49 -2.42 -5.91
CA PHE A 66 -5.47 -2.48 -4.84
C PHE A 66 -4.90 -3.20 -3.62
N ILE A 67 -5.05 -2.61 -2.43
CA ILE A 67 -4.65 -3.26 -1.17
C ILE A 67 -5.88 -3.66 -0.36
N SER A 68 -6.84 -2.74 -0.19
CA SER A 68 -7.94 -2.94 0.76
C SER A 68 -9.15 -2.05 0.46
N THR A 69 -10.34 -2.54 0.81
CA THR A 69 -11.60 -1.81 0.70
C THR A 69 -11.81 -0.75 1.79
N THR A 70 -11.10 -0.80 2.91
CA THR A 70 -11.25 0.19 3.99
C THR A 70 -9.91 0.51 4.63
N PHE A 71 -9.83 1.70 5.23
CA PHE A 71 -8.68 2.08 6.05
C PHE A 71 -8.47 1.13 7.22
N THR A 72 -9.54 0.67 7.88
CA THR A 72 -9.45 -0.26 9.00
C THR A 72 -8.79 -1.58 8.59
N ASN A 73 -9.18 -2.14 7.44
CA ASN A 73 -8.56 -3.36 6.93
C ASN A 73 -7.10 -3.13 6.53
N TYR A 74 -6.78 -1.96 5.94
CA TYR A 74 -5.40 -1.58 5.66
C TYR A 74 -4.57 -1.46 6.95
N PHE A 75 -5.11 -0.85 8.00
CA PHE A 75 -4.43 -0.70 9.28
C PHE A 75 -4.19 -2.05 9.97
N ARG A 76 -5.13 -3.01 9.84
CA ARG A 76 -4.90 -4.39 10.31
C ARG A 76 -3.77 -5.07 9.55
N LEU A 77 -3.67 -4.86 8.23
CA LEU A 77 -2.55 -5.36 7.44
C LEU A 77 -1.23 -4.69 7.89
N LEU A 78 -1.21 -3.38 8.11
CA LEU A 78 -0.04 -2.67 8.64
C LEU A 78 0.44 -3.29 9.96
N LEU A 79 -0.47 -3.55 10.90
CA LEU A 79 -0.15 -4.20 12.17
C LEU A 79 0.34 -5.64 11.97
N ALA A 80 -0.26 -6.40 11.04
CA ALA A 80 0.17 -7.76 10.73
C ALA A 80 1.61 -7.82 10.16
N HIS A 81 2.07 -6.74 9.53
CA HIS A 81 3.45 -6.59 9.04
C HIS A 81 4.32 -5.75 9.99
N ILE A 82 3.88 -5.52 11.23
CA ILE A 82 4.54 -4.70 12.27
C ILE A 82 5.03 -3.32 11.79
N GLY A 83 4.40 -2.77 10.75
CA GLY A 83 4.81 -1.51 10.13
C GLY A 83 6.18 -1.56 9.42
N LEU A 84 6.67 -2.74 9.01
CA LEU A 84 7.92 -2.86 8.26
C LEU A 84 7.87 -2.05 6.97
N PRO A 85 8.94 -1.35 6.56
CA PRO A 85 8.90 -0.53 5.35
C PRO A 85 8.66 -1.38 4.10
N ARG A 86 7.82 -0.88 3.18
CA ARG A 86 7.56 -1.43 1.85
C ARG A 86 6.92 -2.83 1.82
N TRP A 87 6.32 -3.27 2.93
CA TRP A 87 5.50 -4.49 2.97
C TRP A 87 4.36 -4.49 1.94
N GLN A 88 3.86 -3.29 1.61
CA GLN A 88 2.77 -3.10 0.64
C GLN A 88 3.13 -3.59 -0.77
N LEU A 89 4.42 -3.74 -1.10
CA LEU A 89 4.87 -4.29 -2.37
C LEU A 89 4.45 -5.74 -2.60
N ALA A 90 4.11 -6.47 -1.53
CA ALA A 90 3.52 -7.81 -1.62
C ALA A 90 2.22 -7.87 -2.44
N PHE A 91 1.51 -6.74 -2.57
CA PHE A 91 0.27 -6.63 -3.34
C PHE A 91 0.50 -6.18 -4.79
N THR A 92 1.76 -6.08 -5.22
CA THR A 92 2.09 -5.72 -6.60
C THR A 92 2.56 -6.95 -7.37
N PRO A 93 2.44 -6.95 -8.72
CA PRO A 93 2.97 -8.03 -9.56
C PRO A 93 4.49 -8.23 -9.49
N HIS A 94 5.24 -7.26 -8.94
CA HIS A 94 6.69 -7.38 -8.79
C HIS A 94 7.07 -8.04 -7.46
N GLY A 95 6.11 -8.15 -6.53
CA GLY A 95 6.32 -8.67 -5.19
C GLY A 95 7.26 -7.81 -4.33
N LEU A 96 7.70 -8.40 -3.23
CA LEU A 96 8.61 -7.77 -2.27
C LEU A 96 10.01 -7.58 -2.85
N ASP A 97 10.58 -6.40 -2.63
CA ASP A 97 11.98 -6.14 -2.93
C ASP A 97 12.92 -6.86 -1.94
N PRO A 98 14.23 -7.03 -2.27
CA PRO A 98 15.15 -7.81 -1.45
C PRO A 98 15.25 -7.35 0.01
N LEU A 99 15.22 -6.04 0.25
CA LEU A 99 15.35 -5.49 1.60
C LEU A 99 14.06 -5.66 2.40
N ALA A 100 12.88 -5.47 1.79
CA ALA A 100 11.61 -5.76 2.46
C ALA A 100 11.47 -7.25 2.77
N ARG A 101 11.85 -8.13 1.83
CA ARG A 101 11.89 -9.58 2.03
C ARG A 101 12.83 -9.96 3.18
N GLN A 102 14.02 -9.37 3.25
CA GLN A 102 14.97 -9.64 4.34
C GLN A 102 14.39 -9.28 5.71
N TRP A 103 13.77 -8.09 5.84
CA TRP A 103 13.15 -7.68 7.10
C TRP A 103 11.98 -8.59 7.50
N LEU A 104 11.12 -8.95 6.54
CA LEU A 104 10.02 -9.88 6.78
C LEU A 104 10.53 -11.27 7.15
N ALA A 105 11.56 -11.79 6.48
CA ALA A 105 12.17 -13.07 6.83
C ALA A 105 12.75 -13.07 8.25
N PHE A 106 13.30 -11.95 8.70
CA PHE A 106 13.89 -11.81 10.03
C PHE A 106 12.84 -11.71 11.14
N PHE A 107 11.82 -10.86 10.96
CA PHE A 107 10.83 -10.59 12.02
C PHE A 107 9.57 -11.45 11.94
N LEU A 108 9.13 -11.82 10.75
CA LEU A 108 7.83 -12.44 10.48
C LEU A 108 7.93 -13.52 9.36
N PRO A 109 8.73 -14.59 9.56
CA PRO A 109 9.00 -15.56 8.50
C PRO A 109 7.73 -16.28 8.00
N ASP A 110 6.76 -16.54 8.87
CA ASP A 110 5.49 -17.16 8.45
C ASP A 110 4.63 -16.20 7.63
N ARG A 111 4.69 -14.89 7.95
CA ARG A 111 3.98 -13.87 7.18
C ARG A 111 4.52 -13.76 5.77
N LEU A 112 5.86 -13.78 5.62
CA LEU A 112 6.51 -13.76 4.32
C LEU A 112 5.99 -14.87 3.40
N LYS A 113 5.90 -16.11 3.91
CA LYS A 113 5.37 -17.26 3.15
C LYS A 113 3.94 -17.02 2.70
N MET A 114 3.08 -16.54 3.61
CA MET A 114 1.68 -16.24 3.27
C MET A 114 1.56 -15.18 2.17
N ASP A 115 2.34 -14.10 2.26
CA ASP A 115 2.29 -13.02 1.27
C ASP A 115 2.80 -13.50 -0.10
N GLU A 116 3.84 -14.34 -0.14
CA GLU A 116 4.33 -14.96 -1.37
C GLU A 116 3.31 -15.97 -1.96
N GLU A 117 2.61 -16.75 -1.13
CA GLU A 117 1.55 -17.66 -1.58
C GLU A 117 0.34 -16.92 -2.17
N VAL A 118 -0.08 -15.80 -1.55
CA VAL A 118 -1.17 -14.96 -2.04
C VAL A 118 -0.85 -14.41 -3.42
N MET A 119 0.40 -13.98 -3.64
CA MET A 119 0.86 -13.49 -4.93
C MET A 119 0.79 -14.58 -6.01
N VAL A 120 1.34 -15.77 -5.74
CA VAL A 120 1.31 -16.90 -6.69
C VAL A 120 -0.12 -17.27 -7.07
N ARG A 121 -1.03 -17.33 -6.10
CA ARG A 121 -2.46 -17.57 -6.37
C ARG A 121 -3.07 -16.49 -7.27
N GLY A 122 -2.74 -15.22 -7.04
CA GLY A 122 -3.19 -14.11 -7.87
C GLY A 122 -2.71 -14.23 -9.32
N GLU A 123 -1.43 -14.55 -9.53
CA GLU A 123 -0.85 -14.77 -10.87
C GLU A 123 -1.52 -15.94 -11.61
N GLU A 124 -1.80 -17.04 -10.91
CA GLU A 124 -2.48 -18.21 -11.47
C GLU A 124 -3.92 -17.89 -11.91
N GLU A 125 -4.65 -17.11 -11.11
CA GLU A 125 -6.00 -16.67 -11.44
C GLU A 125 -6.03 -15.73 -12.65
N GLU A 126 -5.06 -14.82 -12.77
CA GLU A 126 -4.94 -13.97 -13.97
C GLU A 126 -4.59 -14.79 -15.21
N ARG A 127 -3.72 -15.79 -15.10
CA ARG A 127 -3.36 -16.67 -16.22
C ARG A 127 -4.54 -17.52 -16.70
N ARG A 128 -5.43 -17.94 -15.80
CA ARG A 128 -6.67 -18.68 -16.14
C ARG A 128 -7.73 -17.82 -16.84
N LYS A 129 -7.66 -16.49 -16.71
CA LYS A 129 -8.62 -15.54 -17.31
C LYS A 129 -8.18 -15.07 -18.72
N LYS A 130 -7.00 -15.46 -19.19
CA LYS A 130 -6.50 -15.25 -20.55
C LYS A 130 -6.73 -16.48 -21.42
#